data_AF-A0A502G705-F1
#
_entry.id   AF-A0A502G705-F1
#
_cell.length_a   1.000
_cell.length_b   1.000
_cell.length_c   1.000
_cell.angle_alpha   90.00
_cell.angle_beta   90.00
_cell.angle_gamma   90.00
#
_symmetry.space_group_name_H-M   'P 1'
#
loop_
_entity.id
_entity.type
_entity.pdbx_description
1 polymer ?
#
loop_
_entity_poly.entity_id
_entity_poly.type
_entity_poly.pdbx_seq_one_letter_code
_entity_poly.pdbx_strand_id
1 'polypeptide(L)'
;MQAVATIEHIREILWNDDGGIAEIYNHLIYRFEESGIIARAYLDDPDKVSIMEVGPVPDSVLAYLKDRFWRIDQIGAQGYRTIWTA
;
A
#
# COMPACT_ATOMS: atom_id res chain seq x y z
N MET A 1 -14.46 12.80 -10.26
CA MET A 1 -13.04 13.20 -10.40
C MET A 1 -12.20 12.00 -10.07
N GLN A 2 -11.18 11.66 -10.87
CA GLN A 2 -10.29 10.53 -10.55
C GLN A 2 -9.37 10.96 -9.41
N ALA A 3 -9.14 10.09 -8.42
CA ALA A 3 -8.22 10.39 -7.34
C ALA A 3 -6.80 10.58 -7.90
N VAL A 4 -6.03 11.48 -7.30
CA VAL A 4 -4.61 11.69 -7.62
C VAL A 4 -3.81 11.36 -6.38
N ALA A 5 -2.76 10.55 -6.55
CA ALA A 5 -1.83 10.20 -5.50
C ALA A 5 -0.45 10.82 -5.79
N THR A 6 0.21 11.32 -4.75
CA THR A 6 1.66 11.46 -4.78
C THR A 6 2.29 10.10 -4.54
N ILE A 7 3.36 9.79 -5.27
CA ILE A 7 4.00 8.47 -5.26
C ILE A 7 5.45 8.63 -4.84
N GLU A 8 5.85 7.93 -3.79
CA GLU A 8 7.20 7.96 -3.24
C GLU A 8 7.80 6.56 -3.23
N HIS A 9 9.04 6.41 -3.71
CA HIS A 9 9.77 5.15 -3.62
C HIS A 9 10.64 5.15 -2.37
N ILE A 10 10.41 4.17 -1.51
CA ILE A 10 11.13 3.98 -0.25
C ILE A 10 11.90 2.67 -0.28
N ARG A 11 13.15 2.73 0.18
CA ARG A 11 13.97 1.58 0.52
C ARG A 11 14.20 1.54 2.02
N GLU A 12 13.56 0.60 2.68
CA GLU A 12 13.63 0.38 4.13
C GLU A 12 14.58 -0.78 4.43
N ILE A 13 15.44 -0.62 5.44
CA ILE A 13 16.38 -1.64 5.89
C ILE A 13 16.05 -1.97 7.33
N LEU A 14 15.74 -3.24 7.58
CA LEU A 14 15.57 -3.78 8.92
C LEU A 14 16.88 -4.43 9.35
N TRP A 15 17.25 -4.18 10.60
CA TRP A 15 18.48 -4.66 11.20
C TRP A 15 18.14 -5.70 12.27
N ASN A 16 18.96 -6.75 12.36
CA ASN A 16 18.92 -7.71 13.46
C ASN A 16 19.52 -7.09 14.72
N ASP A 17 19.27 -7.73 15.87
CA ASP A 17 19.82 -7.31 17.17
C ASP A 17 21.36 -7.35 17.21
N ASP A 18 22.00 -8.12 16.32
CA ASP A 18 23.46 -8.23 16.18
C ASP A 18 24.08 -7.17 15.25
N GLY A 19 23.26 -6.26 14.70
CA GLY A 19 23.68 -5.22 13.77
C GLY A 19 23.84 -5.68 12.31
N GLY A 20 23.52 -6.94 12.00
CA GLY A 20 23.40 -7.41 10.61
C GLY A 20 22.13 -6.91 9.93
N ILE A 21 22.11 -6.90 8.59
CA ILE A 21 20.88 -6.63 7.84
C ILE A 21 19.97 -7.86 7.94
N ALA A 22 18.76 -7.67 8.47
CA ALA A 22 17.71 -8.67 8.51
C ALA A 22 17.00 -8.74 7.15
N GLU A 23 16.55 -7.59 6.67
CA GLU A 23 15.69 -7.51 5.49
C GLU A 23 15.79 -6.13 4.83
N ILE A 24 15.54 -6.09 3.52
CA ILE A 24 15.47 -4.86 2.73
C ILE A 24 14.15 -4.86 2.00
N TYR A 25 13.30 -3.88 2.30
CA TYR A 25 12.03 -3.70 1.61
C TYR A 25 12.10 -2.52 0.66
N ASN A 26 11.82 -2.77 -0.62
CA ASN A 26 11.57 -1.71 -1.59
C ASN A 26 10.06 -1.60 -1.80
N HIS A 27 9.50 -0.41 -1.60
CA HIS A 27 8.07 -0.21 -1.73
C HIS A 27 7.75 1.19 -2.23
N LEU A 28 6.61 1.31 -2.91
CA LEU A 28 5.99 2.56 -3.28
C LEU A 28 4.94 2.94 -2.24
N ILE A 29 4.94 4.20 -1.81
CA ILE A 29 3.88 4.80 -1.00
C ILE A 29 3.05 5.70 -1.89
N TYR A 30 1.75 5.45 -1.92
CA TYR A 30 0.74 6.28 -2.56
C TYR A 30 0.03 7.09 -1.47
N ARG A 31 0.04 8.41 -1.57
CA ARG A 31 -0.67 9.31 -0.65
C ARG A 31 -1.75 10.07 -1.40
N PHE A 32 -3.00 9.87 -1.00
CA PHE A 32 -4.17 10.52 -1.58
C PHE A 32 -4.62 11.68 -0.69
N GLU A 33 -3.99 12.84 -0.85
CA GLU A 33 -4.11 13.99 0.07
C GLU A 33 -5.55 14.38 0.40
N GLU A 34 -6.44 14.43 -0.60
CA GLU A 34 -7.85 14.80 -0.41
C GLU A 34 -8.62 13.83 0.51
N SER A 35 -8.24 12.55 0.49
CA SER A 35 -8.89 11.49 1.27
C SER A 35 -8.16 11.14 2.56
N GLY A 36 -6.90 11.56 2.70
CA GLY A 36 -6.00 11.10 3.76
C GLY A 36 -5.55 9.63 3.63
N ILE A 37 -5.98 8.90 2.60
CA ILE A 37 -5.63 7.49 2.44
C ILE A 37 -4.17 7.33 2.05
N ILE A 38 -3.50 6.38 2.71
CA ILE A 38 -2.16 5.91 2.37
C ILE A 38 -2.25 4.46 1.92
N ALA A 39 -1.59 4.14 0.81
CA ALA A 39 -1.45 2.78 0.32
C ALA A 39 0.01 2.45 0.02
N ARG A 40 0.39 1.18 0.19
CA ARG A 40 1.76 0.69 0.03
C ARG A 40 1.78 -0.49 -0.94
N ALA A 41 2.65 -0.43 -1.94
CA ALA A 41 2.92 -1.55 -2.85
C ALA A 41 4.39 -1.97 -2.73
N TYR A 42 4.62 -3.24 -2.41
CA TYR A 42 5.98 -3.78 -2.33
C TYR A 42 6.44 -4.17 -3.74
N LEU A 43 7.69 -3.86 -4.09
CA LEU A 43 8.20 -4.15 -5.43
C LEU A 43 8.37 -5.66 -5.70
N ASP A 44 8.48 -6.47 -4.66
CA ASP A 44 8.57 -7.93 -4.77
C ASP A 44 7.20 -8.60 -5.01
N ASP A 45 6.10 -7.85 -4.80
CA ASP A 45 4.72 -8.28 -5.08
C ASP A 45 4.00 -7.16 -5.85
N PRO A 46 4.42 -6.90 -7.10
CA PRO A 46 4.06 -5.69 -7.85
C PRO A 46 2.58 -5.63 -8.22
N ASP A 47 1.88 -6.78 -8.23
CA ASP A 47 0.46 -6.87 -8.56
C ASP A 47 -0.45 -6.53 -7.35
N LYS A 48 0.15 -6.30 -6.17
CA LYS A 48 -0.56 -6.05 -4.92
C LYS A 48 -0.30 -4.67 -4.35
N VAL A 49 -1.36 -4.07 -3.82
CA VAL A 49 -1.27 -2.89 -2.96
C VAL A 49 -2.05 -3.10 -1.66
N SER A 50 -1.53 -2.56 -0.57
CA SER A 50 -2.18 -2.58 0.74
C SER A 50 -2.55 -1.17 1.19
N ILE A 51 -3.82 -0.96 1.51
CA ILE A 51 -4.30 0.28 2.14
C ILE A 51 -3.96 0.22 3.63
N MET A 52 -3.25 1.24 4.11
CA MET A 52 -2.64 1.29 5.44
C MET A 52 -3.55 1.92 6.50
N GLU A 53 -4.82 2.17 6.16
CA GLU A 53 -5.81 2.80 7.02
C GLU A 53 -7.04 1.89 7.22
N VAL A 54 -7.56 1.89 8.45
CA VAL A 54 -8.81 1.19 8.79
C VAL A 54 -10.00 2.11 8.46
N GLY A 55 -11.00 1.58 7.76
CA GLY A 55 -12.26 2.29 7.54
C GLY A 55 -12.73 2.27 6.08
N PRO A 56 -13.75 3.09 5.74
CA PRO A 56 -14.23 3.19 4.37
C PRO A 56 -13.15 3.81 3.46
N VAL A 57 -13.00 3.24 2.27
CA VAL A 57 -12.10 3.75 1.23
C VAL A 57 -12.97 4.44 0.17
N PRO A 58 -12.70 5.70 -0.20
CA PRO A 58 -13.47 6.36 -1.24
C PRO A 58 -13.41 5.62 -2.57
N ASP A 59 -14.54 5.55 -3.29
CA ASP A 59 -14.64 4.85 -4.58
C ASP A 59 -13.63 5.37 -5.62
N SER A 60 -13.31 6.67 -5.59
CA SER A 60 -12.32 7.28 -6.49
C SER A 60 -10.90 6.76 -6.24
N VAL A 61 -10.53 6.52 -4.98
CA VAL A 61 -9.24 5.92 -4.60
C VAL A 61 -9.24 4.44 -4.99
N LEU A 62 -10.32 3.73 -4.70
CA LEU A 62 -10.43 2.31 -5.03
C LEU A 62 -10.38 2.08 -6.55
N ALA A 63 -11.06 2.91 -7.35
CA ALA A 63 -10.97 2.88 -8.80
C ALA A 63 -9.54 3.12 -9.30
N TYR A 64 -8.86 4.14 -8.77
CA TYR A 64 -7.46 4.42 -9.12
C TYR A 64 -6.53 3.22 -8.87
N LEU A 65 -6.72 2.51 -7.75
CA LEU A 65 -5.92 1.33 -7.39
C LEU A 65 -6.28 0.12 -8.25
N LYS A 66 -7.56 -0.10 -8.54
CA LYS A 66 -8.04 -1.21 -9.41
C LYS A 66 -7.51 -1.13 -10.83
N ASP A 67 -7.26 0.08 -11.34
CA ASP A 67 -6.66 0.28 -12.65
C ASP A 67 -5.19 -0.19 -12.72
N ARG A 68 -4.52 -0.42 -11.58
CA ARG A 68 -3.07 -0.64 -11.49
C ARG A 68 -2.65 -1.94 -10.84
N PHE A 69 -3.46 -2.44 -9.91
CA PHE A 69 -3.15 -3.63 -9.12
C PHE A 69 -4.21 -4.70 -9.39
N TRP A 70 -3.84 -5.96 -9.24
CA TRP A 70 -4.78 -7.10 -9.34
C TRP A 70 -5.31 -7.53 -7.99
N ARG A 71 -4.64 -7.13 -6.90
CA ARG A 71 -5.06 -7.40 -5.54
C ARG A 71 -4.95 -6.14 -4.69
N ILE A 72 -6.02 -5.84 -3.96
CA ILE A 72 -6.05 -4.75 -2.97
C ILE A 72 -6.36 -5.35 -1.61
N ASP A 73 -5.39 -5.23 -0.70
CA ASP A 73 -5.56 -5.57 0.70
C ASP A 73 -5.81 -4.28 1.51
N GLN A 74 -6.40 -4.40 2.70
CA GLN A 74 -6.58 -3.31 3.64
C GLN A 74 -6.21 -3.79 5.05
N ILE A 75 -5.46 -2.97 5.79
CA ILE A 75 -5.22 -3.24 7.20
C ILE A 75 -6.52 -3.15 8.00
N GLY A 76 -6.77 -4.13 8.85
CA GLY A 76 -7.90 -4.18 9.77
C GLY A 76 -7.46 -4.57 11.18
N ALA A 77 -8.43 -4.67 12.09
CA ALA A 77 -8.16 -5.00 13.49
C ALA A 77 -7.46 -6.36 13.71
N GLN A 78 -7.59 -7.28 12.75
CA GLN A 78 -6.99 -8.62 12.79
C GLN A 78 -5.83 -8.79 11.79
N GLY A 79 -5.31 -7.68 11.27
CA GLY A 79 -4.30 -7.67 10.21
C GLY A 79 -4.89 -7.38 8.83
N TYR A 80 -4.11 -7.67 7.79
CA TYR A 80 -4.51 -7.40 6.40
C TYR A 80 -5.61 -8.34 5.93
N ARG A 81 -6.61 -7.78 5.25
CA ARG A 81 -7.66 -8.54 4.54
C ARG A 81 -7.71 -8.12 3.08
N THR A 82 -7.96 -9.06 2.19
CA THR A 82 -8.24 -8.75 0.78
C THR A 82 -9.63 -8.15 0.66
N ILE A 83 -9.71 -6.95 0.07
CA ILE A 83 -10.97 -6.23 -0.17
C ILE A 83 -11.36 -6.22 -1.64
N TRP A 84 -10.42 -6.56 -2.54
CA TRP A 84 -10.69 -6.73 -3.96
C TRP A 84 -9.60 -7.57 -4.65
N THR A 85 -10.03 -8.33 -5.67
CA THR A 85 -9.18 -9.05 -6.63
C THR A 85 -9.84 -9.01 -8.02
N ALA A 86 -9.04 -8.96 -9.08
CA ALA A 86 -9.49 -9.12 -10.47
C ALA A 86 -9.71 -10.59 -10.85
#